data_AF-A0A7X6SXB4-F1
#
_entry.id   AF-A0A7X6SXB4-F1
#
_cell.length_a   1.000
_cell.length_b   1.000
_cell.length_c   1.000
_cell.angle_alpha   90.00
_cell.angle_beta   90.00
_cell.angle_gamma   90.00
#
_symmetry.space_group_name_H-M   'P 1'
#
loop_
_entity.id
_entity.type
_entity.pdbx_description
1 polymer ?
#
loop_
_entity_poly.entity_id
_entity_poly.type
_entity_poly.pdbx_seq_one_letter_code
_entity_poly.pdbx_strand_id
1 'polypeptide(L)'
;KKYAGKEPCSTPHFHEDEIKDAFVKLLSKLYRQKGDVLETCDAVISRVLDTSKDKIRAVELEAELDEAYHELSERLRIMGRHAEDTEAERASYENTLQDYEQKSVKLEKLKERISDKDKRRFNCICFIEKLSKLEENDIAFNENLWISLVDYVTVPSDDEKALIFHLRSGEEITILIC
;
A
#
# COMPACT_ATOMS: atom_id res chain seq x y z
N LYS A 1 -6.94 20.95 -52.65
CA LYS A 1 -7.94 20.43 -51.67
C LYS A 1 -7.21 19.61 -50.62
N LYS A 2 -7.57 19.71 -49.34
CA LYS A 2 -6.84 19.13 -48.18
C LYS A 2 -6.74 17.58 -48.17
N TYR A 3 -7.27 16.89 -49.18
CA TYR A 3 -7.16 15.43 -49.32
C TYR A 3 -6.96 15.09 -50.81
N ALA A 4 -5.76 15.36 -51.32
CA ALA A 4 -5.34 14.86 -52.62
C ALA A 4 -4.53 13.58 -52.39
N GLY A 5 -5.17 12.41 -52.50
CA GLY A 5 -4.49 11.11 -52.59
C GLY A 5 -4.45 10.23 -51.32
N LYS A 6 -5.22 10.51 -50.28
CA LYS A 6 -5.45 9.58 -49.16
C LYS A 6 -6.95 9.29 -49.06
N GLU A 7 -7.32 8.02 -49.04
CA GLU A 7 -8.71 7.65 -48.71
C GLU A 7 -9.06 8.23 -47.34
N PRO A 8 -10.25 8.82 -47.18
CA PRO A 8 -10.70 9.34 -45.89
C PRO A 8 -10.77 8.19 -44.88
N CYS A 9 -10.32 8.45 -43.65
CA CYS A 9 -10.44 7.49 -42.56
C CYS A 9 -11.91 7.08 -42.39
N SER A 10 -12.18 5.77 -42.38
CA SER A 10 -13.55 5.22 -42.29
C SER A 10 -14.12 5.24 -40.88
N THR A 11 -13.31 5.59 -39.88
CA THR A 11 -13.73 5.64 -38.47
C THR A 11 -14.80 6.73 -38.24
N PRO A 12 -15.78 6.49 -37.35
CA PRO A 12 -16.77 7.49 -36.97
C PRO A 12 -16.14 8.81 -36.48
N HIS A 13 -16.83 9.92 -36.72
CA HIS A 13 -16.47 11.22 -36.14
C HIS A 13 -16.97 11.32 -34.69
N PHE A 14 -16.11 11.81 -33.80
CA PHE A 14 -16.42 12.07 -32.39
C PHE A 14 -16.28 13.56 -32.09
N HIS A 15 -17.29 14.12 -31.43
CA HIS A 15 -17.21 15.43 -30.82
C HIS A 15 -16.53 15.33 -29.45
N GLU A 16 -15.95 16.43 -29.00
CA GLU A 16 -15.29 16.49 -27.69
C GLU A 16 -16.23 16.07 -26.54
N ASP A 17 -17.48 16.53 -26.57
CA ASP A 17 -18.48 16.19 -25.56
C ASP A 17 -18.79 14.69 -25.52
N GLU A 18 -18.82 14.02 -26.68
CA GLU A 18 -19.04 12.57 -26.76
C GLU A 18 -17.90 11.78 -26.09
N ILE A 19 -16.66 12.26 -26.25
CA ILE A 19 -15.48 11.66 -25.62
C ILE A 19 -15.51 11.89 -24.10
N LYS A 20 -15.86 13.11 -23.66
CA LYS A 20 -15.99 13.45 -22.23
C LYS A 20 -17.08 12.62 -21.55
N ASP A 21 -18.24 12.49 -22.18
CA ASP A 21 -19.35 11.70 -21.65
C ASP A 21 -19.01 10.21 -21.59
N ALA A 22 -18.29 9.69 -22.60
CA ALA A 22 -17.79 8.32 -22.57
C ALA A 22 -16.82 8.09 -21.41
N PHE A 23 -15.97 9.07 -21.09
CA PHE A 23 -15.08 8.99 -19.93
C PHE A 23 -15.83 9.06 -18.59
N VAL A 24 -16.87 9.89 -18.49
CA VAL A 24 -17.73 9.89 -17.29
C VAL A 24 -18.40 8.52 -17.11
N LYS A 25 -18.91 7.90 -18.18
CA LYS A 25 -19.45 6.52 -18.14
C LYS A 25 -18.42 5.49 -17.70
N LEU A 26 -17.18 5.60 -18.16
CA LEU A 26 -16.05 4.78 -17.69
C LEU A 26 -15.85 4.94 -16.18
N LEU A 27 -15.78 6.16 -15.68
CA LEU A 27 -15.62 6.44 -14.25
C LEU A 27 -16.80 5.88 -13.43
N SER A 28 -18.05 6.03 -13.88
CA SER A 28 -19.21 5.42 -13.21
C SER A 28 -19.12 3.89 -13.19
N LYS A 29 -18.60 3.25 -14.26
CA LYS A 29 -18.39 1.80 -14.28
C LYS A 29 -17.34 1.36 -13.25
N LEU A 30 -16.22 2.09 -13.16
CA LEU A 30 -15.19 1.84 -12.14
C LEU A 30 -15.73 2.10 -10.72
N TYR A 31 -16.54 3.14 -10.55
CA TYR A 31 -17.17 3.48 -9.27
C TYR A 31 -18.05 2.34 -8.74
N ARG A 32 -18.71 1.57 -9.60
CA ARG A 32 -19.53 0.41 -9.17
C ARG A 32 -18.70 -0.68 -8.49
N GLN A 33 -17.40 -0.76 -8.74
CA GLN A 33 -16.47 -1.68 -8.06
C GLN A 33 -15.95 -1.15 -6.72
N LYS A 34 -16.34 0.08 -6.33
CA LYS A 34 -15.93 0.71 -5.07
C LYS A 34 -16.15 -0.19 -3.85
N GLY A 35 -17.27 -0.91 -3.80
CA GLY A 35 -17.58 -1.84 -2.71
C GLY A 35 -16.51 -2.93 -2.54
N ASP A 36 -16.17 -3.60 -3.63
CA ASP A 36 -15.17 -4.68 -3.65
C ASP A 36 -13.78 -4.18 -3.25
N VAL A 37 -13.42 -2.96 -3.69
CA VAL A 37 -12.15 -2.31 -3.32
C VAL A 37 -12.12 -2.01 -1.82
N LEU A 38 -13.20 -1.46 -1.26
CA LEU A 38 -13.31 -1.18 0.17
C LEU A 38 -13.19 -2.46 1.01
N GLU A 39 -13.93 -3.52 0.64
CA GLU A 39 -13.86 -4.82 1.32
C GLU A 39 -12.45 -5.41 1.26
N THR A 40 -11.79 -5.31 0.11
CA THR A 40 -10.39 -5.75 -0.05
C THR A 40 -9.44 -4.98 0.87
N CYS A 41 -9.58 -3.66 0.97
CA CYS A 41 -8.76 -2.86 1.87
C CYS A 41 -9.00 -3.22 3.34
N ASP A 42 -10.24 -3.45 3.76
CA ASP A 42 -10.57 -3.88 5.12
C ASP A 42 -10.00 -5.27 5.44
N ALA A 43 -10.04 -6.19 4.48
CA ALA A 43 -9.40 -7.50 4.61
C ALA A 43 -7.87 -7.38 4.77
N VAL A 44 -7.23 -6.49 4.01
CA VAL A 44 -5.78 -6.23 4.14
C VAL A 44 -5.45 -5.65 5.52
N ILE A 45 -6.24 -4.67 5.99
CA ILE A 45 -6.06 -4.06 7.32
C ILE A 45 -6.16 -5.12 8.42
N SER A 46 -7.19 -5.94 8.38
CA SER A 46 -7.48 -6.91 9.45
C SER A 46 -6.58 -8.15 9.44
N ARG A 47 -6.11 -8.60 8.27
CA ARG A 47 -5.36 -9.86 8.15
C ARG A 47 -3.85 -9.67 7.99
N VAL A 48 -3.44 -8.64 7.26
CA VAL A 48 -2.03 -8.47 6.87
C VAL A 48 -1.36 -7.39 7.73
N LEU A 49 -2.09 -6.31 8.02
CA LEU A 49 -1.57 -5.14 8.71
C LEU A 49 -1.95 -5.09 10.20
N ASP A 50 -2.61 -6.13 10.72
CA ASP A 50 -2.82 -6.25 12.16
C ASP A 50 -1.48 -6.42 12.89
N THR A 51 -1.21 -5.50 13.81
CA THR A 51 -0.01 -5.45 14.66
C THR A 51 -0.30 -5.81 16.11
N SER A 52 -1.54 -6.19 16.46
CA SER A 52 -1.95 -6.42 17.85
C SER A 52 -1.09 -7.48 18.54
N LYS A 53 -0.87 -8.63 17.89
CA LYS A 53 0.00 -9.70 18.42
C LYS A 53 1.46 -9.29 18.46
N ASP A 54 1.94 -8.59 17.44
CA ASP A 54 3.31 -8.09 17.36
C ASP A 54 3.60 -7.11 18.52
N LYS A 55 2.63 -6.23 18.85
CA LYS A 55 2.72 -5.28 19.96
C LYS A 55 2.77 -5.97 21.33
N ILE A 56 1.93 -6.98 21.55
CA ILE A 56 1.98 -7.79 22.79
C ILE A 56 3.36 -8.44 22.92
N ARG A 57 3.87 -9.06 21.84
CA ARG A 57 5.20 -9.70 21.86
C ARG A 57 6.33 -8.69 22.07
N ALA A 58 6.19 -7.46 21.59
CA ALA A 58 7.18 -6.41 21.82
C ALA A 58 7.28 -6.05 23.31
N VAL A 59 6.14 -5.92 23.99
CA VAL A 59 6.10 -5.67 25.45
C VAL A 59 6.71 -6.84 26.24
N GLU A 60 6.41 -8.08 25.85
CA GLU A 60 7.05 -9.25 26.47
C GLU A 60 8.57 -9.25 26.28
N LEU A 61 9.05 -8.96 25.07
CA LEU A 61 10.48 -8.88 24.77
C LEU A 61 11.16 -7.72 25.49
N GLU A 62 10.48 -6.59 25.71
CA GLU A 62 10.97 -5.49 26.53
C GLU A 62 11.19 -5.94 27.97
N ALA A 63 10.22 -6.63 28.58
CA ALA A 63 10.36 -7.18 29.93
C ALA A 63 11.49 -8.22 30.01
N GLU A 64 11.58 -9.14 29.05
CA GLU A 64 12.68 -10.10 28.96
C GLU A 64 14.06 -9.42 28.82
N LEU A 65 14.12 -8.28 28.13
CA LEU A 65 15.35 -7.52 27.93
C LEU A 65 15.76 -6.78 29.20
N ASP A 66 14.79 -6.23 29.94
CA ASP A 66 15.02 -5.59 31.24
C ASP A 66 15.57 -6.60 32.27
N GLU A 67 15.02 -7.83 32.29
CA GLU A 67 15.53 -8.92 33.13
C GLU A 67 16.99 -9.28 32.76
N ALA A 68 17.28 -9.43 31.46
CA ALA A 68 18.63 -9.72 30.97
C ALA A 68 19.62 -8.59 31.30
N TYR A 69 19.17 -7.33 31.22
CA TYR A 69 19.97 -6.17 31.62
C TYR A 69 20.30 -6.17 33.12
N HIS A 70 19.32 -6.55 33.96
CA HIS A 70 19.53 -6.66 35.40
C HIS A 70 20.55 -7.75 35.73
N GLU A 71 20.46 -8.92 35.09
CA GLU A 71 21.43 -10.00 35.25
C GLU A 71 22.83 -9.58 34.81
N LEU A 72 22.95 -8.92 33.64
CA LEU A 72 24.21 -8.39 33.14
C LEU A 72 24.85 -7.41 34.13
N SER A 73 24.04 -6.51 34.69
CA SER A 73 24.47 -5.51 35.67
C SER A 73 24.97 -6.14 36.97
N GLU A 74 24.29 -7.16 37.49
CA GLU A 74 24.74 -7.88 38.68
C GLU A 74 26.05 -8.63 38.44
N ARG A 75 26.22 -9.27 37.28
CA ARG A 75 27.48 -9.94 36.90
C ARG A 75 28.64 -8.96 36.81
N LEU A 76 28.43 -7.81 36.17
CA LEU A 76 29.43 -6.74 36.09
C LEU A 76 29.81 -6.21 37.49
N ARG A 77 28.82 -6.09 38.40
CA ARG A 77 29.06 -5.68 39.79
C ARG A 77 29.88 -6.69 40.57
N ILE A 78 29.72 -8.00 40.32
CA ILE A 78 30.50 -9.05 40.98
C ILE A 78 31.96 -8.98 40.51
N MET A 79 32.18 -8.92 39.18
CA MET A 79 33.51 -8.78 38.58
C MET A 79 34.26 -7.55 39.13
N GLY A 80 33.59 -6.40 39.21
CA GLY A 80 34.18 -5.15 39.72
C GLY A 80 34.57 -5.14 41.22
N ARG A 81 34.26 -6.18 42.01
CA ARG A 81 34.67 -6.28 43.44
C ARG A 81 36.03 -6.94 43.64
N HIS A 82 36.56 -7.64 42.63
CA HIS A 82 37.81 -8.37 42.71
C HIS A 82 38.91 -7.65 41.93
N ALA A 83 40.17 -7.82 42.34
CA ALA A 83 41.32 -7.21 41.65
C ALA A 83 41.61 -7.89 40.30
N GLU A 84 41.19 -9.16 40.15
CA GLU A 84 41.30 -9.95 38.91
C GLU A 84 40.04 -10.80 38.73
N ASP A 85 39.42 -10.72 37.54
CA ASP A 85 38.30 -11.57 37.15
C ASP A 85 38.77 -12.97 36.74
N THR A 86 38.05 -14.01 37.15
CA THR A 86 38.30 -15.38 36.70
C THR A 86 37.79 -15.63 35.27
N GLU A 87 38.38 -16.60 34.58
CA GLU A 87 37.93 -16.99 33.23
C GLU A 87 36.46 -17.43 33.20
N ALA A 88 35.99 -18.09 34.26
CA ALA A 88 34.61 -18.50 34.40
C ALA A 88 33.65 -17.30 34.49
N GLU A 89 34.00 -16.26 35.25
CA GLU A 89 33.20 -15.04 35.37
C GLU A 89 33.12 -14.27 34.04
N ARG A 90 34.25 -14.17 33.32
CA ARG A 90 34.29 -13.54 31.98
C ARG A 90 33.42 -14.28 30.98
N ALA A 91 33.54 -15.61 30.90
CA ALA A 91 32.73 -16.43 30.01
C ALA A 91 31.23 -16.33 30.36
N SER A 92 30.92 -16.27 31.66
CA SER A 92 29.56 -16.10 32.15
C SER A 92 28.98 -14.73 31.74
N TYR A 93 29.74 -13.65 31.92
CA TYR A 93 29.34 -12.30 31.49
C TYR A 93 29.10 -12.23 29.98
N GLU A 94 30.04 -12.75 29.18
CA GLU A 94 29.95 -12.72 27.71
C GLU A 94 28.71 -13.45 27.20
N ASN A 95 28.37 -14.61 27.78
CA ASN A 95 27.16 -15.34 27.43
C ASN A 95 25.88 -14.53 27.72
N THR A 96 25.82 -13.83 28.85
CA THR A 96 24.67 -12.97 29.21
C THR A 96 24.60 -11.74 28.32
N LEU A 97 25.75 -11.14 27.99
CA LEU A 97 25.83 -10.03 27.06
C LEU A 97 25.30 -10.45 25.68
N GLN A 98 25.71 -11.62 25.20
CA GLN A 98 25.23 -12.16 23.93
C GLN A 98 23.72 -12.39 23.92
N ASP A 99 23.13 -12.93 24.99
CA ASP A 99 21.67 -13.12 25.09
C ASP A 99 20.93 -11.77 25.08
N TYR A 100 21.41 -10.79 25.84
CA TYR A 100 20.88 -9.43 25.85
C TYR A 100 20.92 -8.79 24.45
N GLU A 101 22.06 -8.86 23.76
CA GLU A 101 22.21 -8.33 22.40
C GLU A 101 21.27 -9.02 21.41
N GLN A 102 21.12 -10.35 21.49
CA GLN A 102 20.20 -11.09 20.63
C GLN A 102 18.74 -10.68 20.86
N LYS A 103 18.32 -10.51 22.12
CA LYS A 103 16.97 -10.03 22.47
C LYS A 103 16.75 -8.60 21.99
N SER A 104 17.73 -7.73 22.17
CA SER A 104 17.68 -6.34 21.69
C SER A 104 17.47 -6.26 20.17
N VAL A 105 18.24 -7.03 19.40
CA VAL A 105 18.08 -7.10 17.93
C VAL A 105 16.71 -7.65 17.52
N LYS A 106 16.18 -8.64 18.24
CA LYS A 106 14.84 -9.19 17.97
C LYS A 106 13.76 -8.14 18.24
N LEU A 107 13.87 -7.39 19.34
CA LEU A 107 12.93 -6.34 19.69
C LEU A 107 12.96 -5.20 18.65
N GLU A 108 14.14 -4.77 18.23
CA GLU A 108 14.27 -3.70 17.24
C GLU A 108 13.61 -4.08 15.90
N LYS A 109 13.92 -5.27 15.38
CA LYS A 109 13.28 -5.79 14.15
C LYS A 109 11.76 -5.90 14.28
N LEU A 110 11.27 -6.24 15.47
CA LEU A 110 9.83 -6.31 15.73
C LEU A 110 9.19 -4.92 15.71
N LYS A 111 9.83 -3.93 16.35
CA LYS A 111 9.38 -2.53 16.35
C LYS A 111 9.39 -1.92 14.94
N GLU A 112 10.42 -2.19 14.15
CA GLU A 112 10.49 -1.79 12.74
C GLU A 112 9.32 -2.37 11.93
N ARG A 113 9.04 -3.68 12.10
CA ARG A 113 7.91 -4.34 11.43
C ARG A 113 6.56 -3.74 11.84
N ILE A 114 6.36 -3.45 13.13
CA ILE A 114 5.15 -2.79 13.63
C ILE A 114 5.02 -1.40 12.98
N SER A 115 6.09 -0.61 12.95
CA SER A 115 6.10 0.73 12.37
C SER A 115 5.76 0.71 10.88
N ASP A 116 6.34 -0.20 10.09
CA ASP A 116 6.00 -0.37 8.67
C ASP A 116 4.52 -0.70 8.47
N LYS A 117 4.02 -1.71 9.19
CA LYS A 117 2.62 -2.14 9.10
C LYS A 117 1.66 -1.04 9.52
N ASP A 118 1.93 -0.33 10.62
CA ASP A 118 1.08 0.75 11.12
C ASP A 118 1.04 1.94 10.14
N LYS A 119 2.17 2.29 9.50
CA LYS A 119 2.19 3.30 8.42
C LYS A 119 1.33 2.90 7.22
N ARG A 120 1.48 1.65 6.77
CA ARG A 120 0.67 1.12 5.66
C ARG A 120 -0.81 1.06 6.02
N ARG A 121 -1.12 0.65 7.26
CA ARG A 121 -2.49 0.61 7.79
C ARG A 121 -3.12 2.00 7.80
N PHE A 122 -2.39 3.02 8.24
CA PHE A 122 -2.83 4.40 8.21
C PHE A 122 -3.16 4.86 6.77
N ASN A 123 -2.29 4.57 5.81
CA ASN A 123 -2.54 4.90 4.41
C ASN A 123 -3.80 4.23 3.85
N CYS A 124 -4.01 2.94 4.16
CA CYS A 124 -5.24 2.23 3.76
C CYS A 124 -6.49 2.86 4.36
N ILE A 125 -6.46 3.25 5.64
CA ILE A 125 -7.59 3.92 6.31
C ILE A 125 -7.89 5.26 5.64
N CYS A 126 -6.87 6.10 5.42
CA CYS A 126 -7.06 7.37 4.73
C CYS A 126 -7.60 7.20 3.30
N PHE A 127 -7.19 6.13 2.60
CA PHE A 127 -7.72 5.79 1.29
C PHE A 127 -9.19 5.38 1.35
N ILE A 128 -9.55 4.45 2.26
CA ILE A 128 -10.94 4.03 2.52
C ILE A 128 -11.82 5.24 2.87
N GLU A 129 -11.37 6.13 3.75
CA GLU A 129 -12.11 7.34 4.14
C GLU A 129 -12.38 8.28 2.97
N LYS A 130 -11.41 8.45 2.07
CA LYS A 130 -11.60 9.27 0.86
C LYS A 130 -12.53 8.58 -0.14
N LEU A 131 -12.31 7.30 -0.39
CA LEU A 131 -13.07 6.54 -1.37
C LEU A 131 -14.53 6.37 -0.94
N SER A 132 -14.78 6.11 0.34
CA SER A 132 -16.13 5.95 0.91
C SER A 132 -16.99 7.20 0.76
N LYS A 133 -16.39 8.40 0.85
CA LYS A 133 -17.08 9.69 0.67
C LYS A 133 -17.37 10.07 -0.77
N LEU A 134 -16.76 9.40 -1.76
CA LEU A 134 -17.04 9.68 -3.17
C LEU A 134 -18.48 9.27 -3.49
N GLU A 135 -19.30 10.18 -3.99
CA GLU A 135 -20.66 9.89 -4.46
C GLU A 135 -20.69 9.75 -5.98
N GLU A 136 -21.58 8.90 -6.51
CA GLU A 136 -21.70 8.71 -7.97
C GLU A 136 -22.09 10.02 -8.68
N ASN A 137 -22.87 10.87 -8.03
CA ASN A 137 -23.30 12.17 -8.55
C ASN A 137 -22.15 13.18 -8.68
N ASP A 138 -21.03 12.95 -8.00
CA ASP A 138 -19.84 13.82 -8.08
C ASP A 138 -18.92 13.43 -9.25
N ILE A 139 -19.24 12.35 -9.97
CA ILE A 139 -18.45 11.89 -11.12
C ILE A 139 -18.69 12.82 -12.29
N ALA A 140 -17.66 13.61 -12.60
CA ALA A 140 -17.64 14.52 -13.74
C ALA A 140 -16.31 14.42 -14.49
N PHE A 141 -16.28 14.92 -15.72
CA PHE A 141 -15.04 15.00 -16.49
C PHE A 141 -14.03 15.90 -15.75
N ASN A 142 -12.82 15.39 -15.57
CA ASN A 142 -11.71 16.12 -14.98
C ASN A 142 -10.44 15.82 -15.77
N GLU A 143 -9.80 16.85 -16.30
CA GLU A 143 -8.63 16.71 -17.18
C GLU A 143 -7.43 16.06 -16.46
N ASN A 144 -7.19 16.39 -15.19
CA ASN A 144 -6.13 15.76 -14.41
C ASN A 144 -6.41 14.27 -14.19
N LEU A 145 -7.68 13.92 -13.92
CA LEU A 145 -8.08 12.53 -13.77
C LEU A 145 -7.91 11.76 -15.08
N TRP A 146 -8.32 12.36 -16.22
CA TRP A 146 -8.10 11.80 -17.55
C TRP A 146 -6.62 11.50 -17.78
N ILE A 147 -5.73 12.49 -17.60
CA ILE A 147 -4.29 12.35 -17.82
C ILE A 147 -3.69 11.26 -16.92
N SER A 148 -4.18 11.15 -15.68
CA SER A 148 -3.70 10.17 -14.71
C SER A 148 -4.20 8.74 -14.95
N LEU A 149 -5.39 8.57 -15.54
CA LEU A 149 -6.06 7.27 -15.63
C LEU A 149 -5.94 6.64 -17.02
N VAL A 150 -6.03 7.45 -18.07
CA VAL A 150 -6.05 7.00 -19.47
C VAL A 150 -4.64 7.06 -20.05
N ASP A 151 -4.22 5.98 -20.69
CA ASP A 151 -2.99 5.94 -21.49
C ASP A 151 -3.25 6.41 -22.92
N TYR A 152 -4.17 5.75 -23.61
CA TYR A 152 -4.68 6.15 -24.92
C TYR A 152 -6.10 5.62 -25.16
N VAL A 153 -6.74 6.10 -26.23
CA VAL A 153 -8.09 5.68 -26.62
C VAL A 153 -8.05 5.21 -28.07
N THR A 154 -8.70 4.08 -28.37
CA THR A 154 -8.84 3.57 -29.73
C THR A 154 -10.30 3.55 -30.16
N VAL A 155 -10.53 3.82 -31.44
CA VAL A 155 -11.84 3.68 -32.09
C VAL A 155 -11.84 2.33 -32.81
N PRO A 156 -12.76 1.40 -32.49
CA PRO A 156 -12.87 0.15 -33.22
C PRO A 156 -13.33 0.40 -34.66
N SER A 157 -12.94 -0.48 -35.57
CA SER A 157 -13.31 -0.40 -36.99
C SER A 157 -14.76 -0.85 -37.29
N ASP A 158 -15.54 -1.16 -36.26
CA ASP A 158 -16.90 -1.70 -36.38
C ASP A 158 -17.93 -0.58 -36.65
N ASP A 159 -19.12 -0.96 -37.11
CA ASP A 159 -20.22 -0.01 -37.41
C ASP A 159 -20.82 0.62 -36.14
N GLU A 160 -20.52 0.07 -34.96
CA GLU A 160 -21.00 0.59 -33.67
C GLU A 160 -20.10 1.72 -33.14
N LYS A 161 -20.71 2.86 -32.79
CA LYS A 161 -19.98 4.03 -32.28
C LYS A 161 -19.50 3.77 -30.86
N ALA A 162 -18.24 3.37 -30.71
CA ALA A 162 -17.64 3.03 -29.42
C ALA A 162 -16.24 3.62 -29.23
N LEU A 163 -15.82 3.73 -27.98
CA LEU A 163 -14.44 4.06 -27.59
C LEU A 163 -13.88 2.96 -26.70
N ILE A 164 -12.65 2.52 -26.97
CA ILE A 164 -11.90 1.60 -26.13
C ILE A 164 -10.87 2.42 -25.36
N PHE A 165 -11.04 2.49 -24.04
CA PHE A 165 -10.10 3.16 -23.15
C PHE A 165 -9.04 2.17 -22.70
N HIS A 166 -7.78 2.50 -23.01
CA HIS A 166 -6.61 1.79 -22.50
C HIS A 166 -6.14 2.52 -21.24
N LEU A 167 -6.36 1.91 -20.08
CA LEU A 167 -6.01 2.53 -18.81
C LEU A 167 -4.53 2.33 -18.51
N ARG A 168 -3.92 3.26 -17.77
CA ARG A 168 -2.53 3.12 -17.32
C ARG A 168 -2.29 1.90 -16.42
N SER A 169 -3.35 1.33 -15.84
CA SER A 169 -3.31 0.06 -15.11
C SER A 169 -3.08 -1.15 -16.02
N GLY A 170 -3.26 -1.01 -17.34
CA GLY A 170 -3.28 -2.10 -18.32
C GLY A 170 -4.67 -2.71 -18.56
N GLU A 171 -5.71 -2.19 -17.89
CA GLU A 171 -7.10 -2.61 -18.16
C GLU A 171 -7.65 -1.92 -19.42
N GLU A 172 -8.43 -2.66 -20.20
CA GLU A 172 -9.11 -2.16 -21.39
C GLU A 172 -10.62 -2.15 -21.17
N ILE A 173 -11.27 -1.00 -21.38
CA ILE A 173 -12.72 -0.84 -21.18
C ILE A 173 -13.36 -0.21 -22.41
N THR A 174 -14.27 -0.93 -23.04
CA THR A 174 -15.12 -0.43 -24.12
C THR A 174 -16.34 0.30 -23.58
N ILE A 175 -16.59 1.50 -24.10
CA ILE A 175 -17.77 2.32 -23.83
C ILE A 175 -18.51 2.58 -25.14
N LEU A 176 -19.79 2.21 -25.16
CA LEU A 176 -20.70 2.50 -26.28
C LEU A 176 -21.19 3.94 -26.19
N ILE A 177 -21.17 4.65 -27.32
CA ILE A 177 -21.68 6.00 -27.49
C ILE A 177 -23.01 5.92 -28.24
N CYS A 178 -24.10 6.20 -27.52
CA CYS A 178 -25.45 6.32 -28.08
C CYS A 178 -25.70 7.74 -28.57
#